data_AF-A0A349PI90-F1
#
_entry.id   AF-A0A349PI90-F1
#
_cell.length_a   1.000
_cell.length_b   1.000
_cell.length_c   1.000
_cell.angle_alpha   90.00
_cell.angle_beta   90.00
_cell.angle_gamma   90.00
#
_symmetry.space_group_name_H-M   'P 1'
#
loop_
_entity.id
_entity.type
_entity.pdbx_description
1 polymer ?
#
loop_
_entity_poly.entity_id
_entity_poly.type
_entity_poly.pdbx_seq_one_letter_code
_entity_poly.pdbx_strand_id
1 'polypeptide(L)'
;MQNNINPNQENILSKVIIEPIVTEEATAGIEKNKYIFKISARATKLQVKMAIEKIYKVKVEKVNTISIPKKVRVRGRVAGWKSGYRKAVVTLKEGNKIDVFEGK
;
A
#
# COMPACT_ATOMS: atom_id res chain seq x y z
N MET A 1 12.14 12.87 -21.92
CA MET A 1 10.75 12.92 -21.42
C MET A 1 10.79 13.14 -19.92
N GLN A 2 10.97 14.39 -19.49
CA GLN A 2 10.91 14.78 -18.09
C GLN A 2 9.44 14.98 -17.74
N ASN A 3 8.90 14.14 -16.87
CA ASN A 3 7.55 14.35 -16.34
C ASN A 3 7.61 15.58 -15.43
N ASN A 4 7.07 16.69 -15.93
CA ASN A 4 6.83 17.91 -15.17
C ASN A 4 5.75 17.60 -14.13
N ILE A 5 6.17 17.19 -12.93
CA ILE A 5 5.26 16.91 -11.81
C ILE A 5 5.12 18.19 -11.01
N ASN A 6 3.90 18.70 -10.94
CA ASN A 6 3.56 19.90 -10.17
C ASN A 6 3.85 19.64 -8.67
N PRO A 7 4.47 20.56 -7.90
CA PRO A 7 4.84 20.35 -6.49
C PRO A 7 3.68 19.85 -5.60
N ASN A 8 2.43 20.18 -5.94
CA ASN A 8 1.25 19.64 -5.25
C ASN A 8 1.10 18.12 -5.38
N GLN A 9 1.51 17.53 -6.51
CA GLN A 9 1.43 16.09 -6.74
C GLN A 9 2.46 15.31 -5.90
N GLU A 10 3.61 15.91 -5.58
CA GLU A 10 4.62 15.24 -4.74
C GLU A 10 4.12 15.02 -3.31
N ASN A 11 3.45 16.00 -2.72
CA ASN A 11 2.86 15.90 -1.38
C ASN A 11 1.72 14.87 -1.33
N ILE A 12 1.01 14.70 -2.44
CA ILE A 12 -0.06 13.70 -2.55
C ILE A 12 0.54 12.29 -2.61
N LEU A 13 1.60 12.08 -3.38
CA LEU A 13 2.23 10.75 -3.55
C LEU A 13 2.86 10.23 -2.25
N SER A 14 3.46 11.10 -1.43
CA SER A 14 4.05 10.69 -0.14
C SER A 14 3.00 10.24 0.87
N LYS A 15 1.75 10.73 0.79
CA LYS A 15 0.65 10.37 1.69
C LYS A 15 -0.20 9.19 1.20
N VAL A 16 0.11 8.61 0.04
CA VAL A 16 -0.68 7.53 -0.55
C VAL A 16 -0.43 6.19 0.16
N ILE A 17 0.83 5.90 0.50
CA ILE A 17 1.24 4.67 1.19
C ILE A 17 1.36 4.99 2.68
N ILE A 18 0.69 4.20 3.51
CA ILE A 18 0.69 4.39 4.96
C ILE A 18 1.73 3.48 5.61
N GLU A 19 1.63 2.18 5.37
CA GLU A 19 2.52 1.16 5.95
C GLU A 19 2.46 -0.13 5.13
N PRO A 20 3.53 -0.94 5.12
CA PRO A 20 3.45 -2.31 4.62
C PRO A 20 2.63 -3.19 5.55
N ILE A 21 1.90 -4.14 4.99
CA ILE A 21 1.14 -5.13 5.76
C ILE A 21 1.95 -6.42 5.82
N VAL A 22 2.30 -6.83 7.04
CA VAL A 22 2.99 -8.09 7.31
C VAL A 22 1.99 -9.08 7.90
N THR A 23 1.68 -10.12 7.13
CA THR A 23 0.86 -11.27 7.51
C THR A 23 1.43 -12.50 6.80
N GLU A 24 1.06 -13.71 7.22
CA GLU A 24 1.49 -14.95 6.55
C GLU A 24 1.17 -14.95 5.05
N GLU A 25 -0.03 -14.48 4.69
CA GLU A 25 -0.43 -14.29 3.29
C GLU A 25 0.48 -13.28 2.56
N ALA A 26 0.84 -12.18 3.22
CA ALA A 26 1.72 -11.17 2.62
C ALA A 26 3.12 -11.75 2.39
N THR A 27 3.65 -12.50 3.35
CA THR A 27 4.96 -13.17 3.24
C THR A 27 4.96 -14.19 2.10
N ALA A 28 3.91 -15.03 2.00
CA ALA A 28 3.76 -15.97 0.89
C ALA A 28 3.62 -15.26 -0.48
N GLY A 29 3.09 -14.03 -0.49
CA GLY A 29 3.03 -13.19 -1.67
C GLY A 29 4.40 -12.71 -2.18
N ILE A 30 5.37 -12.53 -1.28
CA ILE A 30 6.70 -12.00 -1.63
C ILE A 30 7.43 -12.95 -2.58
N GLU A 31 7.29 -14.27 -2.41
CA GLU A 31 7.84 -15.27 -3.33
C GLU A 31 7.35 -15.09 -4.78
N LYS A 32 6.18 -14.46 -4.94
CA LYS A 32 5.54 -14.17 -6.23
C LYS A 32 5.69 -12.69 -6.63
N ASN A 33 6.64 -11.96 -6.05
CA ASN A 33 6.84 -10.51 -6.24
C ASN A 33 5.59 -9.66 -5.93
N LYS A 34 4.75 -10.14 -5.00
CA LYS A 34 3.53 -9.45 -4.55
C LYS A 34 3.73 -8.89 -3.16
N TYR A 35 3.47 -7.60 -3.03
CA TYR A 35 3.61 -6.86 -1.80
C TYR A 35 2.29 -6.22 -1.41
N ILE A 36 1.96 -6.24 -0.13
CA ILE A 36 0.70 -5.71 0.38
C ILE A 36 0.98 -4.46 1.20
N PHE A 37 0.32 -3.36 0.84
CA PHE A 37 0.42 -2.08 1.53
C PHE A 37 -0.93 -1.62 2.00
N LYS A 38 -0.97 -0.97 3.16
CA LYS A 38 -2.10 -0.14 3.57
C LYS A 38 -1.95 1.22 2.91
N ILE A 39 -3.03 1.67 2.29
CA ILE A 39 -3.06 2.90 1.51
C ILE A 39 -4.13 3.85 2.04
N SER A 40 -3.99 5.13 1.68
CA SER A 40 -5.02 6.14 1.94
C SER A 40 -6.35 5.73 1.28
N ALA A 41 -7.46 5.98 1.97
CA ALA A 41 -8.80 5.62 1.48
C ALA A 41 -9.11 6.26 0.12
N ARG A 42 -8.60 7.48 -0.12
CA ARG A 42 -8.80 8.27 -1.34
C ARG A 42 -7.83 7.93 -2.48
N ALA A 43 -6.85 7.06 -2.25
CA ALA A 43 -5.81 6.79 -3.25
C ALA A 43 -6.35 6.03 -4.47
N THR A 44 -5.96 6.45 -5.67
CA THR A 44 -6.26 5.73 -6.92
C THR A 44 -5.15 4.73 -7.26
N LYS A 45 -5.44 3.74 -8.11
CA LYS A 45 -4.44 2.73 -8.52
C LYS A 45 -3.20 3.37 -9.17
N LEU A 46 -3.39 4.42 -9.97
CA LEU A 46 -2.31 5.15 -10.62
C LEU A 46 -1.41 5.86 -9.60
N GLN A 47 -2.00 6.50 -8.59
CA GLN A 47 -1.26 7.15 -7.51
C GLN A 47 -0.44 6.14 -6.71
N VAL A 48 -1.01 4.98 -6.38
CA VAL A 48 -0.29 3.90 -5.68
C VAL A 48 0.90 3.41 -6.50
N LYS A 49 0.71 3.21 -7.81
CA LYS A 49 1.79 2.82 -8.72
C LYS A 49 2.94 3.83 -8.67
N MET A 50 2.63 5.10 -8.93
CA MET A 50 3.63 6.17 -8.95
C MET A 50 4.34 6.34 -7.60
N ALA A 51 3.61 6.21 -6.49
CA ALA A 51 4.17 6.32 -5.15
C ALA A 51 5.16 5.19 -4.85
N ILE A 52 4.80 3.93 -5.14
CA ILE A 52 5.69 2.78 -4.95
C ILE A 52 6.95 2.92 -5.80
N GLU A 53 6.79 3.24 -7.09
CA GLU A 53 7.92 3.38 -8.02
C GLU A 53 8.87 4.50 -7.58
N LYS A 54 8.35 5.59 -7.00
CA LYS A 54 9.17 6.72 -6.52
C LYS A 54 9.86 6.42 -5.19
N ILE A 55 9.14 5.86 -4.21
CA ILE A 55 9.65 5.61 -2.86
C ILE A 55 10.68 4.49 -2.86
N TYR A 56 10.37 3.38 -3.53
CA TYR A 56 11.21 2.18 -3.52
C TYR A 56 12.10 2.05 -4.75
N LYS A 57 12.01 2.98 -5.72
CA LYS A 57 12.80 2.96 -6.98
C LYS A 57 12.67 1.67 -7.78
N VAL A 58 11.53 0.99 -7.66
CA VAL A 58 11.21 -0.27 -8.36
C VAL A 58 10.30 -0.04 -9.57
N LYS A 59 10.10 -1.06 -10.40
CA LYS A 59 9.07 -1.07 -11.45
C LYS A 59 7.86 -1.90 -11.07
N VAL A 60 6.68 -1.29 -11.15
CA VAL A 60 5.41 -1.93 -10.82
C VAL A 60 4.73 -2.43 -12.09
N GLU A 61 4.39 -3.71 -12.09
CA GLU A 61 3.64 -4.35 -13.16
C GLU A 61 2.13 -4.09 -13.00
N LYS A 62 1.59 -4.43 -11.83
CA LYS A 62 0.14 -4.41 -11.59
C LYS A 62 -0.20 -3.95 -10.18
N VAL A 63 -1.33 -3.25 -10.05
CA VAL A 63 -1.88 -2.82 -8.76
C VAL A 63 -3.34 -3.25 -8.63
N ASN A 64 -3.63 -4.00 -7.59
CA ASN A 64 -4.97 -4.37 -7.16
C ASN A 64 -5.29 -3.66 -5.85
N THR A 65 -6.48 -3.10 -5.70
CA THR A 65 -6.88 -2.41 -4.46
C THR A 65 -8.17 -3.01 -3.91
N ILE A 66 -8.25 -3.12 -2.59
CA ILE A 66 -9.37 -3.70 -1.85
C ILE A 66 -9.71 -2.78 -0.69
N SER A 67 -10.99 -2.49 -0.49
CA SER A 67 -11.49 -1.75 0.67
C SER A 67 -11.93 -2.72 1.76
N ILE A 68 -11.38 -2.58 2.96
CA ILE A 68 -11.72 -3.42 4.11
C ILE A 68 -12.67 -2.61 5.00
N PRO A 69 -13.89 -3.12 5.26
CA PRO A 69 -14.87 -2.40 6.05
C PRO A 69 -14.44 -2.28 7.51
N LYS A 70 -15.00 -1.28 8.20
CA LYS A 70 -14.87 -1.14 9.65
C LYS A 70 -15.45 -2.39 10.34
N LYS A 71 -14.82 -2.85 11.41
CA LYS A 71 -15.28 -4.03 12.17
C LYS A 71 -15.73 -3.60 13.55
N VAL A 72 -16.92 -4.05 13.98
CA VAL A 72 -17.39 -3.83 15.36
C VAL A 72 -16.43 -4.50 16.33
N ARG A 73 -16.10 -3.79 17.41
CA ARG A 73 -15.31 -4.30 18.54
C ARG A 73 -16.02 -3.94 19.83
N VAL A 74 -16.32 -4.96 20.63
CA VAL A 74 -17.00 -4.78 21.92
C VAL A 74 -15.97 -4.90 23.02
N ARG A 75 -16.00 -3.97 23.98
CA ARG A 75 -15.19 -4.01 25.21
C ARG A 75 -16.12 -3.87 26.40
N GLY A 76 -16.37 -4.97 27.11
CA GLY A 76 -17.36 -5.01 28.18
C GLY A 76 -18.75 -4.69 27.66
N ARG A 77 -19.40 -3.67 28.23
CA ARG A 77 -20.75 -3.22 27.83
C ARG A 77 -20.76 -2.21 26.68
N VAL A 78 -19.61 -1.69 26.26
CA VAL A 78 -19.51 -0.65 25.22
C VAL A 78 -19.12 -1.27 23.88
N ALA A 79 -19.94 -0.99 22.85
CA ALA A 79 -19.63 -1.32 21.47
C ALA A 79 -18.95 -0.13 20.78
N GLY A 80 -17.79 -0.39 20.16
CA GLY A 80 -17.05 0.54 19.33
C GLY A 80 -16.70 -0.06 17.98
N TRP A 81 -15.88 0.65 17.21
CA TRP A 81 -15.50 0.26 15.85
C TRP A 81 -13.99 0.31 15.68
N LYS A 82 -13.41 -0.75 15.10
CA LYS A 82 -12.09 -0.69 14.50
C LYS A 82 -12.23 -0.08 13.12
N SER A 83 -11.52 1.02 12.87
CA SER A 83 -11.52 1.71 11.58
C SER A 83 -11.21 0.74 10.45
N GLY A 84 -11.98 0.85 9.36
CA GLY A 84 -11.66 0.21 8.11
C GLY A 84 -10.41 0.82 7.49
N TYR A 85 -9.85 0.15 6.50
CA TYR A 85 -8.70 0.64 5.76
C TYR A 85 -8.74 0.09 4.34
N ARG A 86 -7.92 0.64 3.47
CA ARG A 86 -7.80 0.17 2.11
C ARG A 86 -6.43 -0.49 1.95
N LYS A 87 -6.39 -1.68 1.34
CA LYS A 87 -5.14 -2.38 1.04
C LYS A 87 -4.88 -2.39 -0.46
N ALA A 88 -3.62 -2.27 -0.85
CA ALA A 88 -3.15 -2.45 -2.20
C ALA A 88 -2.26 -3.69 -2.25
N VAL A 89 -2.54 -4.58 -3.19
CA VAL A 89 -1.65 -5.68 -3.58
C VAL A 89 -0.92 -5.21 -4.84
N VAL A 90 0.39 -5.08 -4.73
CA VAL A 90 1.27 -4.53 -5.77
C VAL A 90 2.13 -5.66 -6.28
N THR A 91 2.08 -5.91 -7.58
CA THR A 91 2.95 -6.87 -8.27
C THR A 91 4.09 -6.10 -8.93
N LEU A 92 5.32 -6.46 -8.59
CA LEU A 92 6.51 -5.86 -9.18
C LEU A 92 6.94 -6.63 -10.43
N LYS A 93 7.67 -5.95 -11.32
CA LYS A 93 8.38 -6.64 -12.40
C LYS A 93 9.46 -7.55 -11.83
N GLU A 94 9.73 -8.63 -12.56
CA GLU A 94 10.82 -9.56 -12.26
C GLU A 94 12.14 -8.82 -12.02
N GLY A 95 12.93 -9.29 -11.04
CA GLY A 95 14.20 -8.70 -10.64
C GLY A 95 14.10 -7.49 -9.69
N ASN A 96 12.91 -6.94 -9.46
CA ASN A 96 12.71 -5.89 -8.45
C ASN A 96 12.31 -6.49 -7.11
N LYS A 97 12.93 -6.03 -6.03
CA LYS A 97 12.58 -6.42 -4.66
C LYS A 97 12.40 -5.19 -3.78
N ILE A 98 11.48 -5.30 -2.83
CA ILE A 98 11.29 -4.31 -1.76
C ILE A 98 11.66 -4.98 -0.45
N ASP A 99 12.56 -4.35 0.31
CA ASP A 99 12.89 -4.77 1.67
C ASP A 99 11.85 -4.20 2.64
N VAL A 100 10.88 -5.05 2.98
CA VAL A 100 9.70 -4.67 3.78
C VAL A 100 9.91 -4.87 5.29
N PHE A 101 11.03 -5.48 5.69
CA PHE A 101 11.24 -6.00 7.04
C PHE A 101 12.26 -5.21 7.89
N GLU A 102 12.92 -4.19 7.34
CA GLU A 102 14.01 -3.47 8.02
C GLU A 102 13.56 -2.44 9.08
N GLY A 103 12.40 -2.61 9.72
CA GLY A 103 11.92 -1.65 10.71
C GLY A 103 11.12 -2.28 11.83
N LYS A 104 11.80 -2.61 12.93
CA LYS A 104 11.23 -2.62 14.29
C LYS A 104 12.02 -1.67 15.16
#